data_AF-A0A8H4SN77-F1
#
_entry.id   AF-A0A8H4SN77-F1
#
_cell.length_a   1.000
_cell.length_b   1.000
_cell.length_c   1.000
_cell.angle_alpha   90.00
_cell.angle_beta   90.00
_cell.angle_gamma   90.00
#
_symmetry.space_group_name_H-M   'P 1'
#
loop_
_entity.id
_entity.type
_entity.pdbx_description
1 polymer ?
#
loop_
_entity_poly.entity_id
_entity_poly.type
_entity_poly.pdbx_seq_one_letter_code
_entity_poly.pdbx_strand_id
1 'polypeptide(L)'
;MPRRSSRAQHRRTKRIDTPSQVNVEIQERKYFEYRDTCFKGSFLVHLYDLDFGQSRNWLIEDGDNVERLTQILNIQGCLRLSRQFHVPVVVDAADWCLKVIQQPPTLVPGLCMNQLETSLDYALPALDHASVIAAAREKFKELEVEDAWWVADVYVVGANSDLALRGELVRSLQESFPNNQRPSDGRIYRNIRYYQGCLTGVRNQTAEQYWWALLESEPGSRKGDYLRTLPESFEIAFDALLPITGIWAGMNIGVLHKLKAMKCDENIFEGPFSDS
;
A
#
# COMPACT_ATOMS: atom_id res chain seq x y z
N MET A 1 -17.01 -47.40 -37.17
CA MET A 1 -16.12 -47.09 -36.04
C MET A 1 -15.52 -45.68 -36.23
N PRO A 2 -16.08 -44.60 -35.66
CA PRO A 2 -15.42 -43.30 -35.68
C PRO A 2 -14.87 -42.96 -34.30
N ARG A 3 -13.55 -42.78 -34.17
CA ARG A 3 -12.94 -42.22 -32.95
C ARG A 3 -12.93 -40.70 -33.03
N ARG A 4 -13.50 -40.12 -31.98
CA ARG A 4 -13.82 -38.71 -31.76
C ARG A 4 -12.57 -37.80 -31.74
N SER A 5 -12.69 -36.70 -32.48
CA SER A 5 -12.37 -35.32 -32.11
C SER A 5 -11.47 -35.11 -30.88
N SER A 6 -10.22 -34.70 -31.12
CA SER A 6 -9.36 -34.06 -30.13
C SER A 6 -9.83 -32.63 -29.88
N ARG A 7 -10.51 -32.41 -28.74
CA ARG A 7 -10.79 -31.07 -28.20
C ARG A 7 -9.47 -30.43 -27.77
N ALA A 8 -8.95 -29.53 -28.58
CA ALA A 8 -7.88 -28.62 -28.20
C ALA A 8 -8.42 -27.65 -27.13
N GLN A 9 -8.01 -27.85 -25.88
CA GLN A 9 -8.23 -26.88 -24.81
C GLN A 9 -7.47 -25.59 -25.16
N HIS A 10 -8.22 -24.57 -25.55
CA HIS A 10 -7.72 -23.20 -25.69
C HIS A 10 -7.27 -22.69 -24.32
N ARG A 11 -5.97 -22.81 -24.05
CA ARG A 11 -5.30 -22.13 -22.95
C ARG A 11 -5.27 -20.64 -23.33
N ARG A 12 -6.28 -19.87 -22.91
CA ARG A 12 -6.24 -18.40 -22.96
C ARG A 12 -5.17 -17.92 -21.97
N THR A 13 -3.91 -17.98 -22.38
CA THR A 13 -2.87 -17.14 -21.78
C THR A 13 -3.23 -15.71 -22.13
N LYS A 14 -3.83 -14.97 -21.19
CA LYS A 14 -3.84 -13.50 -21.21
C LYS A 14 -2.37 -13.08 -21.23
N ARG A 15 -1.79 -12.89 -22.42
CA ARG A 15 -0.48 -12.25 -22.58
C ARG A 15 -0.65 -10.83 -22.05
N ILE A 16 -0.01 -10.54 -20.93
CA ILE A 16 0.16 -9.18 -20.47
C ILE A 16 1.11 -8.56 -21.50
N ASP A 17 0.65 -7.55 -22.23
CA ASP A 17 1.53 -6.77 -23.10
C ASP A 17 2.56 -6.08 -22.21
N THR A 18 3.78 -6.60 -22.24
CA THR A 18 4.90 -6.03 -21.49
C THR A 18 5.31 -4.72 -22.18
N PRO A 19 5.31 -3.58 -21.46
CA PRO A 19 5.80 -2.33 -22.03
C PRO A 19 7.26 -2.49 -22.47
N SER A 20 7.67 -1.79 -23.53
CA SER A 20 9.07 -1.78 -23.93
C SER A 20 9.91 -1.15 -22.81
N GLN A 21 11.12 -1.69 -22.58
CA GLN A 21 12.03 -1.18 -21.55
C GLN A 21 12.28 0.33 -21.70
N VAL A 22 12.39 0.81 -22.95
CA VAL A 22 12.53 2.24 -23.27
C VAL A 22 11.37 3.07 -22.73
N ASN A 23 10.12 2.59 -22.87
CA ASN A 23 8.97 3.30 -22.34
C ASN A 23 8.94 3.30 -20.80
N VAL A 24 9.38 2.21 -20.18
CA VAL A 24 9.51 2.11 -18.71
C VAL A 24 10.49 3.15 -18.19
N GLU A 25 11.69 3.25 -18.78
CA GLU A 25 12.73 4.21 -18.40
C GLU A 25 12.29 5.66 -18.57
N ILE A 26 11.54 5.98 -19.64
CA ILE A 26 11.00 7.32 -19.85
C ILE A 26 10.01 7.70 -18.74
N GLN A 27 9.13 6.77 -18.33
CA GLN A 27 8.18 7.02 -17.25
C GLN A 27 8.87 7.09 -15.89
N GLU A 28 9.78 6.16 -15.62
CA GLU A 28 10.60 6.14 -14.39
C GLU A 28 11.35 7.46 -14.21
N ARG A 29 12.01 7.96 -15.26
CA ARG A 29 12.71 9.25 -15.21
C ARG A 29 11.77 10.39 -14.84
N LYS A 30 10.59 10.46 -15.47
CA LYS A 30 9.60 11.52 -15.17
C LYS A 30 9.16 11.46 -13.71
N TYR A 31 8.89 10.27 -13.18
CA TYR A 31 8.50 10.10 -11.77
C TYR A 31 9.65 10.44 -10.82
N PHE A 32 10.87 10.06 -11.17
CA PHE A 32 12.08 10.39 -10.40
C PHE A 32 12.29 11.91 -10.31
N GLU A 33 12.29 12.60 -11.45
CA GLU A 33 12.44 14.06 -11.51
C GLU A 33 11.32 14.77 -10.76
N TYR A 34 10.07 14.34 -10.93
CA TYR A 34 8.94 14.91 -10.21
C TYR A 34 9.06 14.72 -8.69
N ARG A 35 9.41 13.51 -8.24
CA ARG A 35 9.61 13.22 -6.81
C ARG A 35 10.70 14.10 -6.22
N ASP A 36 11.83 14.25 -6.92
CA ASP A 36 12.96 15.08 -6.49
C ASP A 36 12.55 16.55 -6.35
N THR A 37 11.81 17.09 -7.32
CA THR A 37 11.32 18.50 -7.25
C THR A 37 10.34 18.75 -6.11
N CYS A 38 9.54 17.74 -5.75
CA CYS A 38 8.60 17.82 -4.64
C CYS A 38 9.29 17.68 -3.28
N PHE A 39 10.41 16.95 -3.21
CA PHE A 39 11.11 16.69 -1.96
C PHE A 39 11.75 17.97 -1.38
N LYS A 40 11.44 18.29 -0.12
CA LYS A 40 11.99 19.44 0.59
C LYS A 40 13.06 19.09 1.62
N GLY A 41 13.12 17.82 2.02
CA GLY A 41 14.08 17.34 3.00
C GLY A 41 13.42 16.54 4.12
N SER A 42 14.27 16.10 5.05
CA SER A 42 13.86 15.43 6.27
C SER A 42 13.86 16.43 7.42
N PHE A 43 12.78 16.44 8.20
CA PHE A 43 12.61 17.38 9.29
C PHE A 43 12.18 16.67 10.57
N LEU A 44 12.52 17.26 11.72
CA LEU A 44 11.94 16.88 12.99
C LEU A 44 10.50 17.39 13.07
N VAL A 45 9.59 16.53 13.49
CA VAL A 45 8.19 16.89 13.68
C VAL A 45 7.73 16.36 15.03
N HIS A 46 6.79 17.05 15.64
CA HIS A 46 6.13 16.54 16.81
C HIS A 46 5.25 15.34 16.42
N LEU A 47 5.29 14.27 17.22
CA LEU A 47 4.67 12.99 16.89
C LEU A 47 3.14 13.10 16.75
N TYR A 48 2.53 14.01 17.51
CA TYR A 48 1.09 14.21 17.53
C TYR A 48 0.60 15.14 16.41
N ASP A 49 1.50 15.83 15.71
CA ASP A 49 1.16 16.67 14.57
C ASP A 49 0.96 15.84 13.30
N LEU A 50 1.32 14.55 13.31
CA LEU A 50 1.14 13.64 12.18
C LEU A 50 -0.31 13.14 12.10
N ASP A 51 -0.98 13.42 11.00
CA ASP A 51 -2.30 12.87 10.70
C ASP A 51 -2.21 11.86 9.56
N PHE A 52 -2.69 10.64 9.83
CA PHE A 52 -2.77 9.57 8.83
C PHE A 52 -4.14 9.51 8.16
N GLY A 53 -5.08 10.37 8.56
CA GLY A 53 -6.46 10.38 8.11
C GLY A 53 -7.10 8.98 8.11
N GLN A 54 -7.99 8.75 7.15
CA GLN A 54 -8.39 7.38 6.77
C GLN A 54 -7.45 6.83 5.70
N SER A 55 -6.15 6.68 6.00
CA SER A 55 -5.26 6.00 5.07
C SER A 55 -5.86 4.63 4.74
N ARG A 56 -6.14 4.39 3.46
CA ARG A 56 -6.87 3.19 3.00
C ARG A 56 -6.14 1.87 3.32
N ASN A 57 -4.84 1.96 3.60
CA ASN A 57 -3.99 0.83 3.98
C ASN A 57 -4.12 0.45 5.46
N TRP A 58 -4.44 1.41 6.35
CA TRP A 58 -4.63 1.15 7.80
C TRP A 58 -5.67 0.07 8.06
N LEU A 59 -6.75 0.06 7.27
CA LEU A 59 -7.85 -0.87 7.45
C LEU A 59 -7.58 -2.32 6.99
N ILE A 60 -6.43 -2.56 6.34
CA ILE A 60 -6.02 -3.90 5.85
C ILE A 60 -4.80 -4.39 6.65
N GLU A 61 -4.09 -3.50 7.35
CA GLU A 61 -3.02 -3.88 8.26
C GLU A 61 -3.63 -4.35 9.59
N ASP A 62 -3.41 -5.64 9.85
CA ASP A 62 -3.90 -6.35 11.02
C ASP A 62 -3.47 -5.73 12.35
N GLY A 63 -4.30 -5.94 13.39
CA GLY A 63 -3.85 -5.80 14.78
C GLY A 63 -2.55 -6.57 15.06
N ASP A 64 -2.32 -7.67 14.35
CA ASP A 64 -1.08 -8.46 14.38
C ASP A 64 0.17 -7.67 13.94
N ASN A 65 0.05 -6.74 12.97
CA ASN A 65 1.18 -5.90 12.58
C ASN A 65 1.48 -4.84 13.64
N VAL A 66 0.44 -4.27 14.26
CA VAL A 66 0.60 -3.29 15.35
C VAL A 66 1.22 -3.95 16.58
N GLU A 67 0.75 -5.13 17.00
CA GLU A 67 1.30 -5.88 18.14
C GLU A 67 2.77 -6.26 17.90
N ARG A 68 3.08 -6.79 16.71
CA ARG A 68 4.45 -7.10 16.31
C ARG A 68 5.35 -5.86 16.29
N LEU A 69 4.89 -4.75 15.71
CA LEU A 69 5.66 -3.50 15.68
C LEU A 69 5.88 -2.95 17.08
N THR A 70 4.88 -3.04 17.95
CA THR A 70 5.01 -2.72 19.38
C THR A 70 6.08 -3.58 20.03
N GLN A 71 6.09 -4.88 19.77
CA GLN A 71 7.13 -5.79 20.27
C GLN A 71 8.53 -5.43 19.72
N ILE A 72 8.64 -5.08 18.44
CA ILE A 72 9.91 -4.63 17.83
C ILE A 72 10.38 -3.34 18.50
N LEU A 73 9.51 -2.35 18.67
CA LEU A 73 9.85 -1.11 19.36
C LEU A 73 10.24 -1.36 20.82
N ASN A 74 9.70 -2.41 21.45
CA ASN A 74 10.07 -2.82 22.81
C ASN A 74 11.43 -3.50 22.89
N ILE A 75 11.82 -4.30 21.88
CA ILE A 75 13.11 -4.99 21.86
C ILE A 75 14.24 -4.07 21.36
N GLN A 76 14.02 -3.40 20.23
CA GLN A 76 15.03 -2.62 19.51
C GLN A 76 15.05 -1.15 19.90
N GLY A 77 13.96 -0.65 20.51
CA GLY A 77 13.75 0.78 20.72
C GLY A 77 13.23 1.49 19.47
N CYS A 78 12.96 2.80 19.60
CA CYS A 78 12.44 3.63 18.52
C CYS A 78 13.59 4.21 17.68
N LEU A 79 13.92 3.59 16.54
CA LEU A 79 14.99 4.05 15.63
C LEU A 79 14.56 5.23 14.73
N ARG A 80 14.19 6.35 15.35
CA ARG A 80 13.60 7.52 14.69
C ARG A 80 14.47 8.18 13.61
N LEU A 81 15.79 8.08 13.73
CA LEU A 81 16.76 8.67 12.79
C LEU A 81 17.09 7.76 11.61
N SER A 82 16.67 6.48 11.65
CA SER A 82 16.90 5.58 10.54
C SER A 82 15.90 5.87 9.43
N ARG A 83 16.38 6.03 8.20
CA ARG A 83 15.54 6.30 7.02
C ARG A 83 14.41 5.29 6.82
N GLN A 84 14.57 4.06 7.31
CA GLN A 84 13.54 3.02 7.23
C GLN A 84 12.31 3.31 8.11
N PHE A 85 12.43 4.24 9.06
CA PHE A 85 11.36 4.64 9.95
C PHE A 85 10.94 6.10 9.73
N HIS A 86 11.52 6.80 8.75
CA HIS A 86 11.03 8.12 8.39
C HIS A 86 9.60 8.01 7.87
N VAL A 87 8.76 8.97 8.26
CA VAL A 87 7.38 9.01 7.77
C VAL A 87 7.29 9.96 6.58
N PRO A 88 6.84 9.51 5.40
CA PRO A 88 6.62 10.42 4.29
C PRO A 88 5.41 11.31 4.57
N VAL A 89 5.57 12.62 4.39
CA VAL A 89 4.51 13.62 4.57
C VAL A 89 4.31 14.35 3.25
N VAL A 90 3.06 14.48 2.81
CA VAL A 90 2.71 15.19 1.57
C VAL A 90 1.85 16.41 1.89
N VAL A 91 2.39 17.58 1.63
CA VAL A 91 1.78 18.88 1.95
C VAL A 91 1.41 19.60 0.65
N ASP A 92 0.26 20.25 0.61
CA ASP A 92 -0.06 21.16 -0.51
C ASP A 92 0.83 22.41 -0.45
N ALA A 93 1.26 22.94 -1.59
CA ALA A 93 2.11 24.13 -1.63
C ALA A 93 1.48 25.35 -0.93
N ALA A 94 0.15 25.49 -0.97
CA ALA A 94 -0.54 26.56 -0.24
C ALA A 94 -0.41 26.39 1.28
N ASP A 95 -0.63 25.17 1.77
CA ASP A 95 -0.52 24.85 3.19
C ASP A 95 0.92 24.91 3.69
N TRP A 96 1.89 24.48 2.86
CA TRP A 96 3.31 24.58 3.18
C TRP A 96 3.75 26.02 3.43
N CYS A 97 3.29 26.97 2.62
CA CYS A 97 3.64 28.39 2.76
C CYS A 97 2.91 29.08 3.91
N LEU A 98 1.69 28.66 4.23
CA LEU A 98 0.82 29.37 5.17
C LEU A 98 0.79 28.76 6.57
N LYS A 99 0.96 27.44 6.69
CA LYS A 99 0.67 26.68 7.91
C LYS A 99 1.88 25.95 8.49
N VAL A 100 2.98 25.87 7.74
CA VAL A 100 4.19 25.16 8.15
C VAL A 100 5.34 26.14 8.30
N ILE A 101 5.98 26.11 9.47
CA ILE A 101 7.11 26.99 9.79
C ILE A 101 8.34 26.12 10.07
N GLN A 102 9.44 26.43 9.40
CA GLN A 102 10.73 25.81 9.69
C GLN A 102 11.41 26.53 10.84
N GLN A 103 11.82 25.78 11.86
CA GLN A 103 12.51 26.27 13.04
C GLN A 103 13.84 25.55 13.20
N PRO A 104 14.81 26.15 13.91
CA PRO A 104 16.04 25.45 14.27
C PRO A 104 15.75 24.22 15.14
N PRO A 105 16.66 23.23 15.19
CA PRO A 105 16.52 22.05 16.04
C PRO A 105 16.44 22.43 17.53
N THR A 106 15.24 22.41 18.10
CA THR A 106 15.04 22.57 19.56
C THR A 106 14.59 21.27 20.21
N LEU A 107 13.86 20.41 19.48
CA LEU A 107 13.37 19.11 19.98
C LEU A 107 14.49 18.13 20.36
N VAL A 108 15.66 18.22 19.72
CA VAL A 108 16.79 17.31 19.97
C VAL A 108 18.09 18.09 20.09
N PRO A 109 18.62 18.28 21.31
CA PRO A 109 19.90 18.95 21.51
C PRO A 109 21.03 18.25 20.74
N GLY A 110 21.79 19.02 19.95
CA GLY A 110 22.95 18.54 19.21
C GLY A 110 22.65 17.89 17.85
N LEU A 111 21.38 17.75 17.46
CA LEU A 111 21.04 17.28 16.11
C LEU A 111 20.93 18.46 15.14
N CYS A 112 21.71 18.44 14.06
CA CYS A 112 21.63 19.47 13.00
C CYS A 112 20.50 19.18 12.01
N MET A 113 19.24 19.15 12.47
CA MET A 113 18.06 18.92 11.64
C MET A 113 16.96 19.90 11.98
N ASN A 114 16.50 20.70 11.00
CA ASN A 114 15.43 21.66 11.23
C ASN A 114 14.16 20.94 11.69
N GLN A 115 13.39 21.60 12.55
CA GLN A 115 12.07 21.14 12.98
C GLN A 115 10.97 21.86 12.21
N LEU A 116 9.82 21.22 12.06
CA LEU A 116 8.60 21.84 11.57
C LEU A 116 7.65 22.07 12.72
N GLU A 117 7.16 23.30 12.80
CA GLU A 117 6.01 23.66 13.61
C GLU A 117 4.82 23.90 12.68
N THR A 118 3.67 23.41 13.12
CA THR A 118 2.41 23.58 12.41
C THR A 118 1.53 24.59 13.13
N SER A 119 0.63 25.24 12.38
CA SER A 119 -0.45 26.02 12.98
C SER A 119 -1.36 25.10 13.82
N LEU A 120 -1.93 25.62 14.92
CA LEU A 120 -2.77 24.85 15.87
C LEU A 120 -3.86 23.98 15.22
N ASP A 121 -4.44 24.44 14.10
CA ASP A 121 -5.54 23.76 13.39
C ASP A 121 -5.05 22.92 12.19
N TYR A 122 -3.75 22.62 12.11
CA TYR A 122 -3.17 21.93 10.98
C TYR A 122 -2.31 20.74 11.41
N ALA A 123 -2.73 19.54 11.03
CA ALA A 123 -1.92 18.34 11.14
C ALA A 123 -1.24 18.02 9.81
N LEU A 124 -0.01 17.53 9.88
CA LEU A 124 0.80 17.10 8.73
C LEU A 124 0.21 15.81 8.14
N PRO A 125 -0.22 15.82 6.86
CA PRO A 125 -0.75 14.63 6.20
C PRO A 125 0.38 13.61 5.96
N ALA A 126 0.45 12.65 6.86
CA ALA A 126 1.40 11.57 6.85
C ALA A 126 0.88 10.39 6.03
N LEU A 127 1.78 9.79 5.26
CA LEU A 127 1.51 8.62 4.44
C LEU A 127 2.26 7.42 5.00
N ASP A 128 1.64 6.25 4.90
CA ASP A 128 2.25 4.99 5.33
C ASP A 128 2.63 5.00 6.84
N HIS A 129 3.19 3.93 7.41
CA HIS A 129 3.75 3.93 8.79
C HIS A 129 2.79 4.22 9.96
N ALA A 130 1.49 4.37 9.72
CA ALA A 130 0.50 4.64 10.76
C ALA A 130 0.61 3.64 11.93
N SER A 131 0.81 2.36 11.64
CA SER A 131 1.00 1.28 12.63
C SER A 131 2.23 1.50 13.53
N VAL A 132 3.33 2.01 12.96
CA VAL A 132 4.56 2.34 13.69
C VAL A 132 4.33 3.56 14.59
N ILE A 133 3.66 4.59 14.06
CA ILE A 133 3.39 5.81 14.82
C ILE A 133 2.36 5.58 15.92
N ALA A 134 1.34 4.75 15.69
CA ALA A 134 0.40 4.34 16.72
C ALA A 134 1.12 3.62 17.88
N ALA A 135 1.94 2.62 17.57
CA ALA A 135 2.73 1.91 18.57
C ALA A 135 3.72 2.83 19.31
N ALA A 136 4.34 3.77 18.61
CA ALA A 136 5.23 4.77 19.22
C ALA A 136 4.46 5.72 20.16
N ARG A 137 3.26 6.18 19.78
CA ARG A 137 2.41 7.04 20.61
C ARG A 137 2.02 6.35 21.91
N GLU A 138 1.57 5.10 21.83
CA GLU A 138 1.23 4.30 23.03
C GLU A 138 2.42 4.18 23.97
N LYS A 139 3.58 3.80 23.42
CA LYS A 139 4.82 3.67 24.18
C LYS A 139 5.28 4.98 24.83
N PHE A 140 5.23 6.10 24.11
CA PHE A 140 5.66 7.38 24.67
C PHE A 140 4.68 7.94 25.69
N LYS A 141 3.38 7.61 25.56
CA LYS A 141 2.38 7.89 26.58
C LYS A 141 2.65 7.10 27.87
N GLU A 142 3.01 5.82 27.77
CA GLU A 142 3.39 4.99 28.94
C GLU A 142 4.66 5.52 29.64
N LEU A 143 5.59 6.09 28.87
CA LEU A 143 6.85 6.63 29.36
C LEU A 143 6.75 8.11 29.79
N GLU A 144 5.56 8.71 29.75
CA GLU A 144 5.32 10.13 30.08
C GLU A 144 6.25 11.09 29.33
N VAL A 145 6.53 10.81 28.06
CA VAL A 145 7.36 11.67 27.20
C VAL A 145 6.48 12.76 26.58
N GLU A 146 6.64 13.99 27.07
CA GLU A 146 5.86 15.15 26.59
C GLU A 146 6.28 15.59 25.18
N ASP A 147 7.58 15.74 24.91
CA ASP A 147 8.11 16.19 23.61
C ASP A 147 8.46 15.02 22.67
N ALA A 148 7.48 14.13 22.44
CA ALA A 148 7.67 13.01 21.54
C ALA A 148 7.83 13.52 20.09
N TRP A 149 9.00 13.26 19.49
CA TRP A 149 9.33 13.67 18.13
C TRP A 149 9.53 12.48 17.19
N TRP A 150 9.43 12.75 15.88
CA TRP A 150 9.72 11.81 14.79
C TRP A 150 10.42 12.52 13.62
N VAL A 151 11.02 11.76 12.69
CA VAL A 151 11.57 12.33 11.44
C VAL A 151 10.57 12.12 10.31
N ALA A 152 10.20 13.22 9.64
CA ALA A 152 9.33 13.21 8.47
C ALA A 152 10.11 13.59 7.20
N ASP A 153 9.93 12.80 6.15
CA ASP A 153 10.41 13.11 4.80
C ASP A 153 9.32 13.89 4.07
N VAL A 154 9.55 15.18 3.83
CA VAL A 154 8.49 16.09 3.40
C VAL A 154 8.52 16.32 1.89
N TYR A 155 7.35 16.15 1.28
CA TYR A 155 7.08 16.39 -0.12
C TYR A 155 6.02 17.48 -0.26
N VAL A 156 6.32 18.53 -1.02
CA VAL A 156 5.40 19.64 -1.27
C VAL A 156 4.88 19.57 -2.70
N VAL A 157 3.56 19.52 -2.84
CA VAL A 157 2.89 19.36 -4.13
C VAL A 157 2.06 20.59 -4.46
N GLY A 158 2.30 21.18 -5.64
CA GLY A 158 1.56 22.36 -6.09
C GLY A 158 0.21 22.04 -6.72
N ALA A 159 -0.74 22.98 -6.65
CA ALA A 159 -2.05 22.86 -7.28
C ALA A 159 -2.00 22.65 -8.81
N ASN A 160 -0.98 23.19 -9.47
CA ASN A 160 -0.76 23.05 -10.92
C ASN A 160 0.06 21.80 -11.30
N SER A 161 0.37 20.94 -10.33
CA SER A 161 1.09 19.71 -10.64
C SER A 161 0.21 18.75 -11.44
N ASP A 162 0.84 17.98 -12.32
CA ASP A 162 0.15 16.91 -13.05
C ASP A 162 -0.48 15.94 -12.04
N LEU A 163 -1.81 15.81 -12.11
CA LEU A 163 -2.59 14.99 -11.19
C LEU A 163 -2.17 13.52 -11.24
N ALA A 164 -1.73 13.03 -12.39
CA ALA A 164 -1.23 11.66 -12.53
C ALA A 164 0.12 11.49 -11.84
N LEU A 165 1.04 12.46 -11.98
CA LEU A 165 2.32 12.45 -11.27
C LEU A 165 2.14 12.56 -9.75
N ARG A 166 1.22 13.42 -9.29
CA ARG A 166 0.85 13.53 -7.88
C ARG A 166 0.28 12.22 -7.34
N GLY A 167 -0.66 11.62 -8.06
CA GLY A 167 -1.27 10.34 -7.66
C GLY A 167 -0.24 9.22 -7.57
N GLU A 168 0.69 9.16 -8.51
CA GLU A 168 1.78 8.18 -8.52
C GLU A 168 2.79 8.42 -7.39
N LEU A 169 3.14 9.67 -7.09
CA LEU A 169 3.98 10.02 -5.96
C LEU A 169 3.36 9.50 -4.65
N VAL A 170 2.10 9.88 -4.37
CA VAL A 170 1.38 9.46 -3.16
C VAL A 170 1.31 7.94 -3.09
N ARG A 171 1.00 7.25 -4.20
CA ARG A 171 0.99 5.79 -4.28
C ARG A 171 2.35 5.20 -3.91
N SER A 172 3.44 5.68 -4.53
CA SER A 172 4.78 5.17 -4.31
C SER A 172 5.27 5.33 -2.87
N LEU A 173 4.78 6.37 -2.17
CA LEU A 173 5.06 6.62 -0.75
C LEU A 173 4.20 5.74 0.16
N GLN A 174 2.92 5.51 -0.18
CA GLN A 174 1.99 4.66 0.59
C GLN A 174 2.24 3.16 0.44
N GLU A 175 2.84 2.75 -0.67
CA GLU A 175 3.14 1.37 -1.03
C GLU A 175 4.64 1.08 -0.87
N SER A 176 5.34 1.87 -0.05
CA SER A 176 6.73 1.63 0.31
C SER A 176 6.80 0.60 1.45
N PHE A 177 7.77 -0.32 1.42
CA PHE A 177 7.91 -1.36 2.46
C PHE A 177 9.27 -1.27 3.13
N PRO A 178 9.53 -0.24 3.95
CA PRO A 178 10.89 0.05 4.41
C PRO A 178 11.44 -0.95 5.44
N ASN A 179 10.61 -1.86 5.97
CA ASN A 179 11.02 -2.90 6.92
C ASN A 179 11.01 -4.34 6.33
N ASN A 180 11.15 -4.49 5.01
CA ASN A 180 11.20 -5.78 4.28
C ASN A 180 10.03 -6.75 4.55
N GLN A 181 8.98 -6.36 5.26
CA GLN A 181 7.82 -7.22 5.42
C GLN A 181 7.01 -7.16 4.15
N ARG A 182 6.97 -8.30 3.46
CA ARG A 182 6.08 -8.50 2.35
C ARG A 182 4.62 -8.26 2.82
N PRO A 183 3.82 -7.50 2.06
CA PRO A 183 2.40 -7.35 2.33
C PRO A 183 1.69 -8.70 2.48
N SER A 184 0.61 -8.72 3.27
CA SER A 184 -0.26 -9.90 3.36
C SER A 184 -0.84 -10.24 2.00
N ASP A 185 -1.14 -11.52 1.79
CA ASP A 185 -1.73 -12.02 0.55
C ASP A 185 -3.04 -11.28 0.20
N GLY A 186 -3.85 -10.91 1.20
CA GLY A 186 -5.05 -10.10 0.98
C GLY A 186 -4.80 -8.66 0.58
N ARG A 187 -3.76 -8.00 1.14
CA ARG A 187 -3.35 -6.66 0.67
C ARG A 187 -2.88 -6.71 -0.78
N ILE A 188 -2.11 -7.74 -1.14
CA ILE A 188 -1.68 -7.95 -2.52
C ILE A 188 -2.87 -8.16 -3.45
N TYR A 189 -3.77 -9.10 -3.13
CA TYR A 189 -4.95 -9.38 -3.94
C TYR A 189 -5.84 -8.14 -4.12
N ARG A 190 -6.17 -7.45 -3.01
CA ARG A 190 -7.04 -6.27 -3.04
C ARG A 190 -6.45 -5.16 -3.90
N ASN A 191 -5.15 -4.91 -3.81
CA ASN A 191 -4.50 -3.87 -4.63
C ASN A 191 -4.42 -4.26 -6.11
N ILE A 192 -4.21 -5.54 -6.44
CA ILE A 192 -4.35 -6.02 -7.83
C ILE A 192 -5.76 -5.69 -8.36
N ARG A 193 -6.83 -6.06 -7.64
CA ARG A 193 -8.21 -5.80 -8.08
C ARG A 193 -8.53 -4.30 -8.13
N TYR A 194 -8.02 -3.52 -7.18
CA TYR A 194 -8.17 -2.07 -7.17
C TYR A 194 -7.61 -1.43 -8.44
N TYR A 195 -6.37 -1.76 -8.80
CA TYR A 195 -5.72 -1.20 -9.99
C TYR A 195 -6.20 -1.80 -11.31
N GLN A 196 -6.89 -2.94 -11.28
CA GLN A 196 -7.69 -3.42 -12.41
C GLN A 196 -8.96 -2.60 -12.65
N GLY A 197 -9.32 -1.71 -11.72
CA GLY A 197 -10.48 -0.83 -11.81
C GLY A 197 -11.74 -1.41 -11.16
N CYS A 198 -11.66 -2.50 -10.40
CA CYS A 198 -12.83 -3.16 -9.81
C CYS A 198 -13.54 -2.30 -8.73
N LEU A 199 -12.84 -1.35 -8.09
CA LEU A 199 -13.46 -0.43 -7.10
C LEU A 199 -13.71 0.97 -7.66
N THR A 200 -12.86 1.44 -8.58
CA THR A 200 -12.84 2.84 -9.02
C THR A 200 -13.33 3.02 -10.46
N GLY A 201 -13.44 1.94 -11.24
CA GLY A 201 -13.67 1.96 -12.68
C GLY A 201 -12.45 2.39 -13.50
N VAL A 202 -11.36 2.83 -12.86
CA VAL A 202 -10.16 3.34 -13.53
C VAL A 202 -9.03 2.33 -13.39
N ARG A 203 -8.53 1.85 -14.53
CA ARG A 203 -7.41 0.90 -14.57
C ARG A 203 -6.07 1.64 -14.52
N ASN A 204 -5.17 1.18 -13.65
CA ASN A 204 -3.77 1.60 -13.62
C ASN A 204 -2.87 0.36 -13.84
N GLN A 205 -2.42 0.18 -15.07
CA GLN A 205 -1.68 -1.01 -15.47
C GLN A 205 -0.29 -1.09 -14.81
N THR A 206 0.40 0.04 -14.61
CA THR A 206 1.72 0.07 -13.99
C THR A 206 1.65 -0.36 -12.52
N ALA A 207 0.67 0.17 -11.78
CA ALA A 207 0.44 -0.22 -10.40
C ALA A 207 -0.03 -1.69 -10.29
N GLU A 208 -0.92 -2.14 -11.17
CA GLU A 208 -1.30 -3.55 -11.27
C GLU A 208 -0.05 -4.45 -11.46
N GLN A 209 0.83 -4.10 -12.40
CA GLN A 209 2.07 -4.85 -12.68
C GLN A 209 3.02 -4.87 -11.48
N TYR A 210 3.13 -3.77 -10.73
CA TYR A 210 3.92 -3.73 -9.50
C TYR A 210 3.44 -4.77 -8.48
N TRP A 211 2.13 -4.84 -8.22
CA TRP A 211 1.56 -5.80 -7.27
C TRP A 211 1.65 -7.26 -7.75
N TRP A 212 1.53 -7.50 -9.07
CA TRP A 212 1.82 -8.82 -9.64
C TRP A 212 3.30 -9.20 -9.49
N ALA A 213 4.23 -8.28 -9.75
CA ALA A 213 5.65 -8.54 -9.59
C ALA A 213 6.00 -8.87 -8.13
N LEU A 214 5.39 -8.18 -7.16
CA LEU A 214 5.55 -8.46 -5.74
C LEU A 214 4.98 -9.83 -5.34
N LEU A 215 3.92 -10.30 -6.00
CA LEU A 215 3.35 -11.62 -5.79
C LEU A 215 4.25 -12.73 -6.38
N GLU A 216 4.80 -12.50 -7.57
CA GLU A 216 5.55 -13.49 -8.35
C GLU A 216 7.06 -13.50 -8.05
N SER A 217 7.57 -12.50 -7.32
CA SER A 217 8.99 -12.41 -6.95
C SER A 217 9.44 -13.42 -5.89
N GLU A 218 8.51 -14.10 -5.22
CA GLU A 218 8.83 -15.12 -4.21
C GLU A 218 9.29 -16.43 -4.88
N PRO A 219 10.54 -16.86 -4.68
CA PRO A 219 11.07 -18.07 -5.32
C PRO A 219 10.24 -19.31 -4.96
N GLY A 220 9.80 -20.04 -5.98
CA GLY A 220 9.01 -21.27 -5.80
C GLY A 220 7.53 -21.06 -5.46
N SER A 221 7.07 -19.81 -5.35
CA SER A 221 5.67 -19.50 -5.08
C SER A 221 4.77 -19.81 -6.29
N ARG A 222 3.66 -20.49 -6.06
CA ARG A 222 2.59 -20.73 -7.06
C ARG A 222 1.40 -19.81 -6.89
N LYS A 223 1.50 -18.80 -6.01
CA LYS A 223 0.41 -17.89 -5.68
C LYS A 223 -0.11 -17.15 -6.91
N GLY A 224 0.78 -16.72 -7.80
CA GLY A 224 0.41 -16.11 -9.08
C GLY A 224 -0.43 -17.04 -9.96
N ASP A 225 -0.05 -18.31 -10.09
CA ASP A 225 -0.79 -19.31 -10.85
C ASP A 225 -2.18 -19.58 -10.25
N TYR A 226 -2.28 -19.61 -8.92
CA TYR A 226 -3.54 -19.84 -8.23
C TYR A 226 -4.53 -18.69 -8.49
N LEU A 227 -4.07 -17.44 -8.47
CA LEU A 227 -4.90 -16.29 -8.80
C LEU A 227 -5.27 -16.24 -10.28
N ARG A 228 -4.32 -16.46 -11.20
CA ARG A 228 -4.58 -16.42 -12.65
C ARG A 228 -5.56 -17.50 -13.11
N THR A 229 -5.68 -18.57 -12.35
CA THR A 229 -6.55 -19.71 -12.68
C THR A 229 -7.76 -19.85 -11.77
N LEU A 230 -8.05 -18.80 -10.98
CA LEU A 230 -9.25 -18.68 -10.17
C LEU A 230 -10.48 -18.62 -11.10
N PRO A 231 -11.55 -19.37 -10.82
CA PRO A 231 -12.79 -19.28 -11.60
C PRO A 231 -13.42 -17.89 -11.49
N GLU A 232 -14.06 -17.45 -12.58
CA GLU A 232 -14.72 -16.14 -12.66
C GLU A 232 -15.80 -15.94 -11.59
N SER A 233 -16.52 -17.00 -11.21
CA SER A 233 -17.50 -16.96 -10.13
C SER A 233 -16.91 -16.53 -8.78
N PHE A 234 -15.69 -17.00 -8.47
CA PHE A 234 -14.96 -16.59 -7.27
C PHE A 234 -14.41 -15.18 -7.41
N GLU A 235 -13.92 -14.79 -8.60
CA GLU A 235 -13.47 -13.41 -8.84
C GLU A 235 -14.60 -12.41 -8.58
N ILE A 236 -15.81 -12.69 -9.06
CA ILE A 236 -17.01 -11.85 -8.85
C ILE A 236 -17.39 -11.82 -7.36
N ALA A 237 -17.42 -12.97 -6.70
CA ALA A 237 -17.76 -13.04 -5.27
C ALA A 237 -16.74 -12.28 -4.41
N PHE A 238 -15.45 -12.42 -4.72
CA PHE A 238 -14.38 -11.68 -4.05
C PHE A 238 -14.43 -10.19 -4.35
N ASP A 239 -14.81 -9.80 -5.58
CA ASP A 239 -14.98 -8.38 -5.94
C ASP A 239 -16.06 -7.69 -5.13
N ALA A 240 -17.19 -8.37 -4.91
CA ALA A 240 -18.28 -7.87 -4.08
C ALA A 240 -17.82 -7.59 -2.63
N LEU A 241 -16.77 -8.27 -2.19
CA LEU A 241 -16.19 -8.17 -0.84
C LEU A 241 -15.05 -7.13 -0.72
N LEU A 242 -14.53 -6.59 -1.83
CA LEU A 242 -13.42 -5.62 -1.81
C LEU A 242 -13.66 -4.34 -0.99
N PRO A 243 -14.90 -3.81 -0.87
CA PRO A 243 -15.17 -2.65 -0.01
C PRO A 243 -14.95 -2.94 1.48
N ILE A 244 -15.13 -4.19 1.91
CA ILE A 244 -14.93 -4.61 3.29
C ILE A 244 -13.44 -4.93 3.47
N THR A 245 -12.69 -3.99 4.03
CA THR A 245 -11.23 -4.10 4.15
C THR A 245 -10.77 -5.16 5.15
N GLY A 246 -11.44 -5.29 6.29
CA GLY A 246 -10.99 -6.11 7.42
C GLY A 246 -11.02 -7.63 7.20
N ILE A 247 -11.72 -8.11 6.18
CA ILE A 247 -11.75 -9.56 5.85
C ILE A 247 -10.52 -10.01 5.06
N TRP A 248 -9.77 -9.08 4.46
CA TRP A 248 -8.64 -9.41 3.59
C TRP A 248 -7.36 -9.71 4.39
N ALA A 249 -7.27 -9.18 5.62
CA ALA A 249 -6.34 -9.58 6.68
C ALA A 249 -5.90 -11.06 6.63
N GLY A 250 -6.87 -11.96 6.83
CA GLY A 250 -6.65 -13.41 6.90
C GLY A 250 -6.61 -14.13 5.56
N MET A 251 -6.69 -13.42 4.42
CA MET A 251 -6.64 -14.06 3.11
C MET A 251 -5.28 -14.70 2.89
N ASN A 252 -5.28 -15.96 2.44
CA ASN A 252 -4.08 -16.68 2.03
C ASN A 252 -4.25 -17.18 0.59
N ILE A 253 -3.54 -16.57 -0.35
CA ILE A 253 -3.59 -16.94 -1.77
C ILE A 253 -3.08 -18.38 -1.96
N GLY A 254 -2.14 -18.82 -1.11
CA GLY A 254 -1.59 -20.16 -1.13
C GLY A 254 -2.63 -21.28 -0.99
N VAL A 255 -3.78 -21.02 -0.36
CA VAL A 255 -4.84 -22.05 -0.19
C VAL A 255 -5.88 -22.06 -1.31
N LEU A 256 -5.86 -21.11 -2.26
CA LEU A 256 -6.85 -21.05 -3.34
C LEU A 256 -6.87 -22.31 -4.22
N HIS A 257 -5.73 -23.01 -4.34
CA HIS A 257 -5.68 -24.30 -5.04
C HIS A 257 -6.62 -25.35 -4.41
N LYS A 258 -6.88 -25.28 -3.10
CA LYS A 258 -7.83 -26.17 -2.41
C LYS A 258 -9.27 -25.82 -2.77
N LEU A 259 -9.64 -24.54 -2.78
CA LEU A 259 -10.97 -24.10 -3.20
C LEU A 259 -11.30 -24.59 -4.61
N LYS A 260 -10.32 -24.49 -5.52
CA LYS A 260 -10.43 -25.02 -6.87
C LYS A 260 -10.56 -26.55 -6.90
N ALA A 261 -9.77 -27.26 -6.10
CA ALA A 261 -9.85 -28.72 -6.04
C ALA A 261 -11.19 -29.23 -5.46
N MET A 262 -11.83 -28.44 -4.60
CA MET A 262 -13.13 -28.76 -4.01
C MET A 262 -14.32 -28.48 -4.94
N LYS A 263 -14.10 -27.93 -6.15
CA LYS A 263 -15.16 -27.67 -7.15
C LYS A 263 -16.36 -26.92 -6.58
N CYS A 264 -16.14 -25.99 -5.64
CA CYS A 264 -17.25 -25.26 -5.03
C CYS A 264 -17.94 -24.29 -6.01
N ASP A 265 -17.43 -24.15 -7.23
CA ASP A 265 -18.05 -23.49 -8.37
C ASP A 265 -19.12 -24.34 -9.08
N GLU A 266 -19.19 -25.66 -8.84
CA GLU A 266 -20.09 -26.56 -9.58
C GLU A 266 -21.57 -26.54 -9.13
N ASN A 267 -21.97 -25.87 -8.03
CA ASN A 267 -23.30 -26.09 -7.43
C ASN A 267 -24.13 -24.85 -7.02
N ILE A 268 -23.96 -23.67 -7.63
CA ILE A 268 -24.80 -22.49 -7.26
C ILE A 268 -25.98 -22.24 -8.23
N PHE A 269 -26.04 -22.89 -9.40
CA PHE A 269 -27.10 -22.65 -10.40
C PHE A 269 -27.92 -23.87 -10.85
N GLU A 270 -27.78 -25.05 -10.22
CA GLU A 270 -28.66 -26.19 -10.51
C GLU A 270 -29.63 -26.43 -9.35
N GLY A 271 -30.57 -25.50 -9.17
CA GLY A 271 -31.81 -25.77 -8.46
C GLY A 271 -32.82 -26.43 -9.40
N PRO A 272 -33.41 -27.60 -9.07
CA PRO A 272 -34.40 -28.25 -9.91
C PRO A 272 -35.77 -27.64 -9.67
N PHE A 273 -36.18 -26.71 -10.53
CA PHE A 273 -37.57 -26.29 -10.71
C PHE A 273 -37.71 -25.97 -12.22
N SER A 274 -38.49 -26.67 -13.04
CA SER A 274 -39.69 -27.48 -12.78
C SER A 274 -39.94 -28.40 -13.99
N ASP A 275 -40.12 -29.69 -13.75
CA ASP A 275 -40.95 -30.53 -14.62
C ASP A 275 -42.42 -30.27 -14.22
N SER A 276 -43.23 -29.80 -15.18
CA SER A 276 -44.66 -30.10 -15.42
C SER A 276 -45.22 -29.14 -16.46
#